data_AF-A0A956DCT6-F1
#
_entry.id   AF-A0A956DCT6-F1
#
_cell.length_a   1.000
_cell.length_b   1.000
_cell.length_c   1.000
_cell.angle_alpha   90.00
_cell.angle_beta   90.00
_cell.angle_gamma   90.00
#
_symmetry.space_group_name_H-M   'P 1'
#
loop_
_entity.id
_entity.type
_entity.pdbx_description
1 polymer ?
#
loop_
_entity_poly.entity_id
_entity_poly.type
_entity_poly.pdbx_seq_one_letter_code
_entity_poly.pdbx_strand_id
1 'polypeptide(L)' 'VFYNLAGAYDSNIALVVTHGTARRDNLERLAEILRRTELRGDDLQTNMPVHYGLLQWILGQDAMLKPSTR' A
#
# COMPACT_ATOMS: atom_id res chain seq x y z
N VAL A 1 21.31 4.70 -12.45
CA VAL A 1 20.40 5.71 -13.03
C VAL A 1 19.45 6.11 -11.92
N PHE A 2 19.60 7.31 -11.37
CA PHE A 2 18.72 7.81 -10.33
C PHE A 2 17.45 8.34 -11.00
N TYR A 3 16.29 7.86 -10.55
CA TYR A 3 15.00 8.33 -11.04
C TYR A 3 14.80 9.76 -10.55
N ASN A 4 14.79 10.73 -11.47
CA ASN A 4 14.56 12.13 -11.15
C ASN A 4 13.14 12.47 -11.63
N LEU A 5 12.21 12.67 -10.68
CA LEU A 5 10.81 12.92 -10.99
C LEU A 5 10.69 14.32 -11.61
N ALA A 6 10.49 14.39 -12.93
CA ALA A 6 10.16 15.63 -13.59
C ALA A 6 8.80 16.13 -13.06
N GLY A 7 8.77 17.30 -12.42
CA GLY A 7 7.58 17.86 -11.75
C GLY A 7 6.37 18.17 -12.63
N ALA A 8 6.34 17.68 -13.87
CA ALA A 8 5.23 17.82 -14.82
C ALA A 8 4.32 16.58 -14.90
N TYR A 9 4.63 15.50 -14.16
CA TYR A 9 3.85 14.26 -14.13
C TYR A 9 3.34 13.94 -12.73
N ASP A 10 2.24 13.18 -12.66
CA ASP A 10 1.70 12.69 -11.39
C ASP A 10 2.76 11.89 -10.63
N SER A 11 2.81 12.06 -9.29
CA SER A 11 3.79 11.40 -8.42
C SER A 11 3.57 9.88 -8.23
N ASN A 12 2.82 9.24 -9.12
CA ASN A 12 2.52 7.81 -9.04
C ASN A 12 3.75 6.98 -9.41
N ILE A 13 4.26 6.21 -8.44
CA ILE A 13 5.43 5.33 -8.65
C ILE A 13 4.99 3.96 -9.21
N ALA A 14 3.97 3.36 -8.60
CA ALA A 14 3.49 2.03 -8.97
C ALA A 14 2.02 1.83 -8.55
N LEU A 15 1.32 0.99 -9.29
CA LEU A 15 0.04 0.42 -8.89
C LEU A 15 0.26 -1.02 -8.41
N VAL A 16 -0.09 -1.30 -7.16
CA VAL A 16 0.03 -2.64 -6.57
C VAL A 16 -1.36 -3.26 -6.44
N VAL A 17 -1.55 -4.45 -7.03
CA VAL A 17 -2.80 -5.20 -6.98
C VAL A 17 -2.49 -6.63 -6.55
N THR A 18 -3.32 -7.18 -5.66
CA THR A 18 -3.20 -8.56 -5.17
C THR A 18 -4.49 -9.33 -5.36
N HIS A 19 -4.42 -10.66 -5.29
CA HIS A 19 -5.58 -11.54 -5.25
C HIS A 19 -5.43 -12.56 -4.10
N GLY A 20 -6.56 -13.11 -3.64
CA GLY A 20 -6.61 -14.08 -2.55
C GLY A 20 -7.94 -14.84 -2.54
N THR A 21 -8.03 -15.90 -1.75
CA THR A 21 -9.24 -16.75 -1.65
C THR A 21 -10.33 -16.12 -0.79
N ALA A 22 -9.97 -15.14 0.05
CA ALA A 22 -10.86 -14.32 0.83
C ALA A 22 -10.33 -12.89 0.92
N ARG A 23 -11.17 -11.93 1.34
CA ARG A 23 -10.75 -10.53 1.53
C ARG A 23 -9.58 -10.41 2.50
N ARG A 24 -9.60 -11.17 3.59
CA ARG A 24 -8.50 -11.17 4.58
C ARG A 24 -7.19 -11.68 3.97
N ASP A 25 -7.20 -12.84 3.32
CA ASP A 25 -6.02 -13.41 2.62
C ASP A 25 -5.46 -12.43 1.57
N ASN A 26 -6.34 -11.75 0.82
CA ASN A 26 -5.94 -10.74 -0.13
C ASN A 26 -5.18 -9.56 0.50
N LEU A 27 -5.67 -9.04 1.64
CA LEU A 27 -5.04 -7.93 2.36
C LEU A 27 -3.76 -8.38 3.08
N GLU A 28 -3.69 -9.60 3.62
CA GLU A 28 -2.47 -10.17 4.21
C GLU A 28 -1.36 -10.33 3.16
N ARG A 29 -1.70 -10.77 1.94
CA ARG A 29 -0.76 -10.82 0.81
C ARG A 29 -0.28 -9.43 0.39
N LEU A 30 -1.19 -8.45 0.35
CA LEU A 30 -0.82 -7.06 0.07
C LEU A 30 0.12 -6.51 1.15
N ALA A 31 -0.13 -6.85 2.42
CA ALA A 31 0.72 -6.45 3.54
C ALA A 31 2.12 -7.02 3.39
N GLU A 32 2.25 -8.28 2.99
CA GLU A 32 3.55 -8.91 2.76
C GLU A 32 4.31 -8.25 1.59
N ILE A 33 3.62 -7.93 0.50
CA ILE A 33 4.22 -7.21 -0.63
C ILE A 33 4.71 -5.83 -0.19
N LEU A 34 3.89 -5.04 0.51
CA LEU A 34 4.29 -3.73 1.00
C LEU A 34 5.44 -3.82 2.03
N ARG A 35 5.42 -4.82 2.93
CA ARG A 35 6.50 -5.05 3.92
C ARG A 35 7.85 -5.34 3.27
N ARG A 36 7.84 -6.03 2.13
CA ARG A 36 9.06 -6.41 1.38
C ARG A 36 9.46 -5.41 0.31
N THR A 37 8.61 -4.44 0.00
CA THR A 37 8.90 -3.44 -1.03
C THR A 37 9.94 -2.47 -0.50
N GLU A 38 11.00 -2.28 -1.29
CA GLU A 38 12.06 -1.32 -1.02
C GLU A 38 12.20 -0.38 -2.22
N LEU A 39 12.14 0.92 -1.96
CA LEU A 39 12.30 1.97 -2.96
C LEU A 39 13.44 2.89 -2.49
N ARG A 40 14.40 3.14 -3.39
CA ARG A 40 15.58 3.98 -3.11
C ARG A 40 15.71 5.04 -4.20
N GLY A 41 16.02 6.27 -3.80
CA GLY A 41 16.22 7.41 -4.70
C GLY A 41 16.65 8.65 -3.91
N ASP A 42 17.21 9.63 -4.61
CA ASP A 42 17.56 10.92 -4.02
C ASP A 42 16.27 11.71 -3.74
N ASP A 43 16.15 12.26 -2.53
CA ASP A 43 14.95 12.98 -2.05
C ASP A 43 13.62 12.20 -2.25
N LEU A 44 13.68 10.87 -2.19
CA LEU A 44 12.52 10.02 -2.38
C LEU A 44 11.73 9.86 -1.08
N GLN A 45 10.54 10.44 -1.05
CA GLN A 45 9.52 10.17 -0.03
C GLN A 45 8.33 9.43 -0.66
N THR A 46 7.78 8.46 0.07
CA THR A 46 6.67 7.64 -0.44
C THR A 46 5.51 7.62 0.54
N ASN A 47 4.30 7.42 0.01
CA ASN A 47 3.10 7.20 0.81
C ASN A 47 2.98 5.74 1.32
N MET A 48 3.99 4.90 1.09
CA MET A 48 3.98 3.48 1.45
C MET A 48 3.77 3.23 2.95
N PRO A 49 4.38 4.00 3.89
CA PRO A 49 4.12 3.82 5.32
C PRO A 49 2.67 4.10 5.71
N VAL A 50 2.02 5.08 5.04
CA VAL A 50 0.60 5.40 5.25
C VAL A 50 -0.27 4.23 4.78
N HIS A 51 -0.03 3.72 3.57
CA HIS A 51 -0.76 2.58 3.02
C HIS A 51 -0.58 1.32 3.87
N TYR A 52 0.65 1.05 4.33
CA TYR A 52 0.94 -0.08 5.20
C TYR A 52 0.21 0.04 6.55
N GLY A 53 0.27 1.21 7.19
CA GLY A 53 -0.43 1.46 8.45
C GLY A 53 -1.95 1.31 8.33
N LEU A 54 -2.53 1.88 7.27
CA LEU A 54 -3.97 1.74 6.98
C LEU A 54 -4.35 0.27 6.79
N LEU A 55 -3.56 -0.48 6.02
CA LEU A 55 -3.80 -1.89 5.78
C LEU A 55 -3.78 -2.73 7.07
N GLN A 56 -2.81 -2.48 7.95
CA GLN A 56 -2.73 -3.16 9.24
C GLN A 56 -3.90 -2.79 10.15
N TRP A 57 -4.33 -1.54 10.14
CA TRP A 57 -5.53 -1.10 10.86
C TRP A 57 -6.78 -1.84 10.37
N ILE A 58 -6.98 -1.96 9.04
CA ILE A 58 -8.09 -2.72 8.45
C ILE A 58 -8.06 -4.18 8.90
N LEU A 59 -6.89 -4.82 8.82
CA LEU A 59 -6.70 -6.22 9.23
C LEU A 59 -6.97 -6.46 10.72
N GLY A 60 -6.74 -5.45 11.56
CA GLY A 60 -7.04 -5.46 12.99
C GLY A 60 -8.49 -5.12 13.36
N GLN A 61 -9.26 -4.54 12.44
CA GLN A 61 -10.69 -4.28 12.59
C GLN A 61 -11.50 -5.43 11.99
N ASP A 62 -12.05 -5.22 10.81
CA ASP A 62 -12.75 -6.20 9.99
C ASP A 62 -12.27 -6.03 8.54
N ALA A 63 -11.84 -7.12 7.92
CA ALA A 63 -11.24 -7.07 6.59
C ALA A 63 -12.21 -6.56 5.51
N MET A 64 -13.53 -6.67 5.74
CA MET A 64 -14.55 -6.15 4.83
C MET A 64 -14.89 -4.68 5.11
N LEU A 65 -14.37 -4.07 6.17
CA LEU A 65 -14.68 -2.70 6.62
C LEU A 65 -16.18 -2.42 6.58
N LYS A 66 -16.98 -3.36 7.10
CA LYS A 66 -18.43 -3.19 7.06
C LYS A 66 -18.80 -1.92 7.84
N PRO A 67 -19.56 -0.99 7.23
CA PRO A 67 -20.00 0.19 7.94
C PRO A 67 -20.84 -0.22 9.15
N SER A 68 -20.49 0.32 10.31
CA SER A 68 -21.27 0.15 11.52
C SER A 68 -22.28 1.29 11.59
N THR A 69 -23.57 0.99 11.46
CA THR A 69 -24.67 1.95 11.64
C THR A 69 -25.18 1.93 13.08
N ARG A 70 -24.29 2.20 14.05
CA ARG A 70 -24.73 2.48 15.42
C ARG A 70 -25.18 3.92 15.55
#